data_AF-A0A532AV17-F1
#
_entry.id   AF-A0A532AV17-F1
#
_cell.length_a   1.000
_cell.length_b   1.000
_cell.length_c   1.000
_cell.angle_alpha   90.00
_cell.angle_beta   90.00
_cell.angle_gamma   90.00
#
_symmetry.space_group_name_H-M   'P 1'
#
loop_
_entity.id
_entity.type
_entity.pdbx_description
1 polymer ?
#
loop_
_entity_poly.entity_id
_entity_poly.type
_entity_poly.pdbx_seq_one_letter_code
_entity_poly.pdbx_strand_id
1 'polypeptide(L)'
;MARAKGRSPVVSKGPKAWDGRFTEKTNRLVEAFTVSVAVDRRLYAYDIQGSIAHCKTLGKARVLTGSETKAIVRGLESVKAELDRGRFRFTPQDEDIHMAIERRLTELIGPLGGKVHTGRSRNDQVALDIRLYLRDQLGRLVTQ
;
A
#
# COMPACT_ATOMS: atom_id res chain seq x y z
N MET A 1 -17.05 45.62 6.08
CA MET A 1 -16.75 44.37 5.33
C MET A 1 -15.51 43.72 5.94
N ALA A 2 -15.67 42.68 6.75
CA ALA A 2 -14.54 41.89 7.28
C ALA A 2 -14.60 40.49 6.64
N ARG A 3 -13.59 40.13 5.84
CA ARG A 3 -13.47 38.81 5.23
C ARG A 3 -13.08 37.79 6.29
N ALA A 4 -14.01 36.90 6.63
CA ALA A 4 -13.72 35.69 7.40
C ALA A 4 -12.75 34.80 6.61
N LYS A 5 -11.54 34.58 7.14
CA LYS A 5 -10.60 33.59 6.61
C LYS A 5 -11.16 32.19 6.91
N GLY A 6 -11.71 31.53 5.90
CA GLY A 6 -12.10 30.13 5.99
C GLY A 6 -10.89 29.28 6.33
N ARG A 7 -10.87 28.69 7.53
CA ARG A 7 -9.92 27.64 7.88
C ARG A 7 -10.34 26.37 7.15
N SER A 8 -9.53 25.92 6.20
CA SER A 8 -9.66 24.59 5.62
C SER A 8 -9.63 23.52 6.72
N PRO A 9 -10.43 22.44 6.61
CA PRO A 9 -10.50 21.42 7.64
C PRO A 9 -9.13 20.76 7.80
N VAL A 10 -8.61 20.79 9.02
CA VAL A 10 -7.39 20.06 9.38
C VAL A 10 -7.78 18.59 9.54
N VAL A 11 -7.61 17.80 8.48
CA VAL A 11 -7.74 16.35 8.55
C VAL A 11 -6.53 15.81 9.31
N SER A 12 -6.75 15.19 10.48
CA SER A 12 -5.69 14.52 11.23
C SER A 12 -5.22 13.27 10.49
N LYS A 13 -3.99 13.32 9.94
CA LYS A 13 -3.31 12.17 9.32
C LYS A 13 -2.95 11.13 10.40
N GLY A 14 -3.19 9.85 10.13
CA GLY A 14 -2.66 8.75 10.94
C GLY A 14 -1.13 8.63 10.79
N PRO A 15 -0.44 7.93 11.72
CA PRO A 15 1.02 7.81 11.72
C PRO A 15 1.50 7.06 10.48
N LYS A 16 2.56 7.57 9.83
CA LYS A 16 3.21 6.92 8.69
C LYS A 16 4.04 5.72 9.16
N ALA A 17 4.27 4.76 8.27
CA ALA A 17 5.06 3.55 8.58
C ALA A 17 6.48 3.86 9.08
N TRP A 18 7.03 5.04 8.77
CA TRP A 18 8.37 5.48 9.13
C TRP A 18 8.41 6.65 10.13
N ASP A 19 7.25 7.10 10.62
CA ASP A 19 7.10 8.32 11.43
C ASP A 19 7.70 8.19 12.85
N GLY A 20 7.86 6.97 13.35
CA GLY A 20 8.23 6.69 14.75
C GLY A 20 9.61 7.18 15.20
N ARG A 21 10.42 7.76 14.31
CA ARG A 21 11.77 8.30 14.63
C ARG A 21 11.85 9.83 14.64
N PHE A 22 10.81 10.53 14.19
CA PHE A 22 10.83 11.99 14.11
C PHE A 22 9.88 12.61 15.14
N THR A 23 10.32 13.70 15.77
CA THR A 23 9.51 14.47 16.74
C THR A 23 8.67 15.54 16.05
N GLU A 24 9.09 15.98 14.87
CA GLU A 24 8.43 17.01 14.07
C GLU A 24 7.74 16.41 12.83
N LYS A 25 6.72 17.11 12.35
CA LYS A 25 6.00 16.73 11.12
C LYS A 25 6.88 16.99 9.90
N THR A 26 6.84 16.08 8.93
CA THR A 26 7.47 16.28 7.62
C THR A 26 6.94 17.54 6.94
N ASN A 27 7.84 18.31 6.33
CA ASN A 27 7.47 19.50 5.56
C ASN A 27 6.58 19.11 4.37
N ARG A 28 5.52 19.88 4.11
CA ARG A 28 4.58 19.62 3.00
C ARG A 28 5.23 19.56 1.63
N LEU A 29 6.28 20.35 1.39
CA LEU A 29 7.03 20.31 0.14
C LEU A 29 7.75 18.97 -0.04
N VAL A 30 8.31 18.44 1.05
CA VAL A 30 8.94 17.10 1.04
C VAL A 30 7.89 16.04 0.79
N GLU A 31 6.76 16.08 1.49
CA GLU A 31 5.65 15.13 1.24
C GLU A 31 5.21 15.15 -0.23
N ALA A 32 4.97 16.34 -0.80
CA ALA A 32 4.54 16.47 -2.19
C ALA A 32 5.59 15.97 -3.19
N PHE A 33 6.88 16.16 -2.89
CA PHE A 33 7.98 15.71 -3.73
C PHE A 33 8.19 14.19 -3.70
N THR A 34 7.92 13.54 -2.57
CA THR A 34 8.18 12.10 -2.38
C THR A 34 7.03 11.18 -2.76
N VAL A 35 5.83 11.71 -3.05
CA VAL A 35 4.65 10.92 -3.41
C VAL A 35 4.82 10.32 -4.82
N SER A 36 4.67 9.00 -4.93
CA SER A 36 4.78 8.22 -6.17
C SER A 36 3.45 7.61 -6.63
N VAL A 37 2.39 7.65 -5.81
CA VAL A 37 1.10 6.97 -6.07
C VAL A 37 0.48 7.27 -7.43
N ALA A 38 0.65 8.49 -7.95
CA ALA A 38 0.14 8.88 -9.26
C ALA A 38 0.75 8.05 -10.41
N VAL A 39 1.99 7.59 -10.23
CA VAL A 39 2.77 6.84 -11.21
C VAL A 39 2.74 5.35 -10.91
N ASP A 40 3.01 4.96 -9.67
CA ASP A 40 3.22 3.57 -9.26
C ASP A 40 1.92 2.79 -9.01
N ARG A 41 0.75 3.44 -8.96
CA ARG A 41 -0.54 2.75 -8.84
C ARG A 41 -0.75 1.65 -9.87
N ARG A 42 -0.08 1.73 -11.03
CA ARG A 42 -0.10 0.67 -12.06
C ARG A 42 0.46 -0.67 -11.57
N LEU A 43 1.25 -0.66 -10.50
CA LEU A 43 1.90 -1.83 -9.92
C LEU A 43 0.99 -2.61 -8.96
N TYR A 44 -0.23 -2.13 -8.67
CA TYR A 44 -1.09 -2.68 -7.63
C TYR A 44 -1.34 -4.19 -7.74
N ALA A 45 -1.52 -4.70 -8.96
CA ALA A 45 -1.79 -6.11 -9.17
C ALA A 45 -0.59 -6.98 -8.78
N TYR A 46 0.63 -6.49 -9.02
CA TYR A 46 1.87 -7.19 -8.72
C TYR A 46 2.23 -7.07 -7.23
N ASP A 47 2.00 -5.90 -6.62
CA ASP A 47 2.15 -5.73 -5.16
C ASP A 47 1.23 -6.70 -4.40
N ILE A 48 -0.03 -6.79 -4.80
CA ILE A 48 -0.99 -7.72 -4.17
C ILE A 48 -0.57 -9.17 -4.39
N GLN A 49 -0.14 -9.52 -5.61
CA GLN A 49 0.36 -10.86 -5.91
C GLN A 49 1.57 -11.23 -5.03
N GLY A 50 2.55 -10.33 -4.94
CA GLY A 50 3.73 -10.48 -4.10
C GLY A 50 3.38 -10.57 -2.61
N SER A 51 2.46 -9.72 -2.15
CA SER A 51 1.99 -9.71 -0.76
C SER A 51 1.21 -10.98 -0.37
N ILE A 52 0.41 -11.56 -1.28
CA ILE A 52 -0.22 -12.87 -1.06
C ILE A 52 0.85 -13.97 -0.94
N ALA A 53 1.85 -13.96 -1.81
CA ALA A 53 2.95 -14.93 -1.75
C ALA A 53 3.74 -14.79 -0.43
N HIS A 54 4.09 -13.57 -0.03
CA HIS A 54 4.77 -13.27 1.22
C HIS A 54 3.96 -13.72 2.43
N CYS A 55 2.67 -13.42 2.48
CA CYS A 55 1.78 -13.85 3.56
C CYS A 55 1.74 -15.38 3.69
N LYS A 56 1.70 -16.12 2.57
CA LYS A 56 1.78 -17.59 2.57
C LYS A 56 3.13 -18.08 3.11
N THR A 57 4.22 -17.40 2.79
CA THR A 57 5.56 -17.69 3.34
C THR A 57 5.61 -17.47 4.84
N LEU A 58 5.06 -16.37 5.35
CA LEU A 58 4.95 -16.11 6.80
C LEU A 58 4.13 -17.18 7.53
N GLY A 59 3.05 -17.66 6.92
CA GLY A 59 2.26 -18.78 7.44
C GLY A 59 3.06 -20.08 7.52
N LYS A 60 3.83 -20.41 6.47
CA LYS A 60 4.73 -21.58 6.48
C LYS A 60 5.84 -21.46 7.53
N ALA A 61 6.36 -20.25 7.73
CA ALA A 61 7.35 -19.93 8.75
C ALA A 61 6.76 -19.86 10.17
N ARG A 62 5.45 -20.08 10.34
CA ARG A 62 4.71 -20.01 11.62
C ARG A 62 4.77 -18.62 12.29
N VAL A 63 5.07 -17.57 11.53
CA VAL A 63 4.94 -16.17 11.97
C VAL A 63 3.46 -15.76 12.00
N LEU A 64 2.67 -16.31 11.08
CA LEU A 64 1.21 -16.18 11.06
C LEU A 64 0.56 -17.54 11.29
N THR A 65 -0.56 -17.54 12.00
CA THR A 65 -1.44 -18.71 12.08
C THR A 65 -2.14 -18.96 10.73
N GLY A 66 -2.70 -20.16 10.56
CA GLY A 66 -3.46 -20.50 9.35
C GLY A 66 -4.70 -19.62 9.17
N SER A 67 -5.37 -19.22 10.25
CA SER A 67 -6.52 -18.30 10.21
C SER A 67 -6.10 -16.88 9.82
N GLU A 68 -5.03 -16.36 10.42
CA GLU A 68 -4.46 -15.04 10.07
C GLU A 68 -4.03 -14.98 8.60
N THR A 69 -3.31 -16.00 8.13
CA THR A 69 -2.87 -16.11 6.74
C THR A 69 -4.07 -16.05 5.79
N LYS A 70 -5.12 -16.85 6.06
CA LYS A 70 -6.34 -16.86 5.25
C LYS A 70 -7.07 -15.51 5.28
N ALA A 71 -7.10 -14.83 6.43
CA ALA A 71 -7.74 -13.53 6.56
C ALA A 71 -7.01 -12.44 5.76
N ILE A 72 -5.67 -12.39 5.84
CA ILE A 72 -4.86 -11.44 5.08
C ILE A 72 -4.99 -11.67 3.58
N VAL A 73 -4.92 -12.93 3.11
CA VAL A 73 -5.07 -13.25 1.68
C VAL A 73 -6.44 -12.81 1.15
N ARG A 74 -7.53 -13.12 1.85
CA ARG A 74 -8.87 -12.66 1.43
C ARG A 74 -9.03 -11.14 1.47
N GLY A 75 -8.40 -10.49 2.45
CA GLY A 75 -8.34 -9.03 2.52
C GLY A 75 -7.66 -8.44 1.29
N LEU A 76 -6.48 -8.95 0.93
CA LEU A 76 -5.72 -8.53 -0.26
C LEU A 76 -6.51 -8.77 -1.56
N GLU A 77 -7.21 -9.90 -1.69
CA GLU A 77 -8.10 -10.17 -2.84
C GLU A 77 -9.26 -9.17 -2.91
N SER A 78 -9.81 -8.76 -1.76
CA SER A 78 -10.86 -7.74 -1.69
C SER A 78 -10.34 -6.37 -2.10
N VAL A 79 -9.14 -5.98 -1.64
CA VAL A 79 -8.46 -4.74 -2.07
C VAL A 79 -8.23 -4.77 -3.59
N LYS A 80 -7.78 -5.89 -4.14
CA LYS A 80 -7.60 -6.05 -5.58
C LYS A 80 -8.91 -5.83 -6.34
N ALA A 81 -10.01 -6.42 -5.85
CA ALA A 81 -11.32 -6.28 -6.48
C ALA A 81 -11.86 -4.84 -6.43
N GLU A 82 -11.47 -4.05 -5.43
CA GLU A 82 -11.79 -2.61 -5.39
C GLU A 82 -10.98 -1.83 -6.44
N LEU A 83 -9.68 -2.13 -6.57
CA LEU A 83 -8.79 -1.50 -7.56
C LEU A 83 -9.18 -1.85 -9.00
N ASP A 84 -9.41 -3.13 -9.27
CA ASP A 84 -9.83 -3.63 -10.60
C ASP A 84 -11.14 -2.98 -11.07
N ARG A 85 -12.06 -2.69 -10.15
CA ARG A 85 -13.37 -2.12 -10.45
C ARG A 85 -13.43 -0.59 -10.29
N GLY A 86 -12.28 0.07 -10.08
CA GLY A 86 -12.20 1.52 -9.91
C GLY A 86 -12.94 2.07 -8.68
N ARG A 87 -13.22 1.24 -7.67
CA ARG A 87 -13.91 1.65 -6.42
C ARG A 87 -12.95 1.99 -5.28
N PHE A 88 -11.67 1.66 -5.42
CA PHE A 88 -10.66 1.99 -4.43
C PHE A 88 -10.52 3.52 -4.29
N ARG A 89 -10.61 4.01 -3.05
CA ARG A 89 -10.44 5.44 -2.74
C ARG A 89 -9.04 5.70 -2.23
N PHE A 90 -8.23 6.33 -3.08
CA PHE A 90 -6.94 6.89 -2.68
C PHE A 90 -7.15 8.08 -1.74
N THR A 91 -6.23 8.24 -0.81
CA THR A 91 -6.23 9.32 0.18
C THR A 91 -4.97 10.16 0.04
N PRO A 92 -4.97 11.44 0.49
CA PRO A 92 -3.76 12.27 0.50
C PRO A 92 -2.61 11.72 1.37
N GLN A 93 -2.86 10.68 2.15
CA GLN A 93 -1.88 10.00 3.00
C GLN A 93 -1.21 8.82 2.27
N ASP A 94 -1.73 8.42 1.10
CA ASP A 94 -1.14 7.37 0.29
C ASP A 94 0.06 7.94 -0.49
N GLU A 95 1.26 7.76 0.07
CA GLU A 95 2.51 8.22 -0.56
C GLU A 95 2.86 7.36 -1.79
N ASP A 96 2.72 6.05 -1.65
CA ASP A 96 2.95 5.04 -2.68
C ASP A 96 1.78 4.04 -2.74
N ILE A 97 1.74 3.21 -3.79
CA ILE A 97 0.71 2.16 -3.93
C ILE A 97 0.72 1.14 -2.79
N HIS A 98 1.89 0.87 -2.22
CA HIS A 98 2.07 -0.14 -1.19
C HIS A 98 1.46 0.29 0.15
N MET A 99 1.63 1.56 0.53
CA MET A 99 0.98 2.20 1.67
C MET A 99 -0.53 2.26 1.47
N ALA A 100 -0.99 2.55 0.26
CA ALA A 100 -2.42 2.55 -0.05
C ALA A 100 -3.05 1.16 0.20
N ILE A 101 -2.39 0.10 -0.28
CA ILE A 101 -2.85 -1.29 -0.11
C ILE A 101 -2.80 -1.71 1.36
N GLU A 102 -1.72 -1.39 2.07
CA GLU A 102 -1.56 -1.72 3.50
C GLU A 102 -2.57 -0.99 4.38
N ARG A 103 -2.81 0.30 4.12
CA ARG A 103 -3.87 1.09 4.76
C ARG A 103 -5.22 0.42 4.52
N ARG A 104 -5.56 0.16 3.26
CA ARG A 104 -6.88 -0.41 2.94
C ARG A 104 -7.06 -1.81 3.52
N LEU A 105 -6.01 -2.63 3.51
CA LEU A 105 -6.03 -3.93 4.16
C LEU A 105 -6.31 -3.78 5.66
N THR A 106 -5.62 -2.85 6.33
CA THR A 106 -5.84 -2.56 7.75
C THR A 106 -7.25 -2.06 8.04
N GLU A 107 -7.84 -1.24 7.17
CA GLU A 107 -9.25 -0.83 7.29
C GLU A 107 -10.23 -2.01 7.18
N LEU A 108 -9.90 -3.03 6.37
CA LEU A 108 -10.76 -4.19 6.14
C LEU A 108 -10.66 -5.25 7.25
N ILE A 109 -9.47 -5.49 7.78
CA ILE A 109 -9.22 -6.61 8.72
C ILE A 109 -8.59 -6.19 10.05
N GLY A 110 -8.54 -4.88 10.32
CA GLY A 110 -7.97 -4.31 11.53
C GLY A 110 -6.44 -4.44 11.60
N PRO A 111 -5.85 -4.41 12.81
CA PRO A 111 -4.40 -4.43 13.03
C PRO A 111 -3.67 -5.62 12.41
N LEU A 112 -4.40 -6.71 12.10
CA LEU A 112 -3.86 -7.86 11.38
C LEU A 112 -3.26 -7.48 10.02
N GLY A 113 -3.80 -6.44 9.36
CA GLY A 113 -3.30 -5.95 8.07
C GLY A 113 -1.81 -5.58 8.11
N GLY A 114 -1.34 -4.96 9.20
CA GLY A 114 0.06 -4.56 9.34
C GLY A 114 1.04 -5.74 9.43
N LYS A 115 0.58 -6.95 9.77
CA LYS A 115 1.45 -8.14 9.79
C LYS A 115 1.91 -8.57 8.40
N VAL A 116 1.29 -8.08 7.32
CA VAL A 116 1.75 -8.35 5.95
C VAL A 116 3.17 -7.79 5.68
N HIS A 117 3.64 -6.84 6.48
CA HIS A 117 4.98 -6.25 6.33
C HIS A 117 6.06 -6.94 7.18
N THR A 118 5.71 -7.92 8.02
CA THR A 118 6.69 -8.60 8.88
C THR A 118 7.79 -9.27 8.04
N GLY A 119 9.04 -8.95 8.34
CA GLY A 119 10.21 -9.52 7.66
C GLY A 119 10.38 -9.07 6.20
N ARG A 120 9.73 -7.98 5.79
CA ARG A 120 9.80 -7.41 4.44
C ARG A 120 10.21 -5.94 4.52
N SER A 121 10.93 -5.46 3.50
CA SER A 121 11.23 -4.05 3.30
C SER A 121 10.52 -3.53 2.07
N ARG A 122 10.33 -2.21 1.98
CA ARG A 122 9.83 -1.60 0.75
C ARG A 122 10.81 -1.81 -0.41
N ASN A 123 12.11 -1.94 -0.13
CA ASN A 123 13.16 -2.11 -1.15
C ASN A 123 13.03 -3.43 -1.92
N ASP A 124 12.85 -4.55 -1.24
CA ASP A 124 12.67 -5.84 -1.91
C ASP A 124 11.27 -5.97 -2.52
N GLN A 125 10.26 -5.40 -1.86
CA GLN A 125 8.88 -5.38 -2.36
C GLN A 125 8.79 -4.66 -3.72
N VAL A 126 9.25 -3.42 -3.83
CA VAL A 126 9.19 -2.67 -5.11
C VAL A 126 10.06 -3.32 -6.19
N ALA A 127 11.20 -3.92 -5.82
CA ALA A 127 12.07 -4.60 -6.76
C ALA A 127 11.44 -5.91 -7.31
N LEU A 128 10.59 -6.58 -6.54
CA LEU A 128 9.76 -7.69 -7.02
C LEU A 128 8.67 -7.19 -7.96
N ASP A 129 7.92 -6.16 -7.54
CA ASP A 129 6.78 -5.64 -8.30
C ASP A 129 7.18 -5.16 -9.69
N ILE A 130 8.29 -4.41 -9.77
CA ILE A 130 8.84 -3.94 -11.05
C ILE A 130 9.21 -5.12 -11.96
N ARG A 131 9.85 -6.18 -11.43
CA ARG A 131 10.22 -7.35 -12.24
C ARG A 131 9.00 -8.10 -12.76
N LEU A 132 7.97 -8.28 -11.92
CA LEU A 132 6.72 -8.92 -12.32
C LEU A 132 5.98 -8.09 -13.38
N TYR A 133 5.92 -6.77 -13.19
CA TYR A 133 5.34 -5.84 -14.16
C TYR A 133 6.07 -5.90 -15.49
N LEU A 134 7.39 -5.76 -15.49
CA LEU A 134 8.20 -5.80 -16.72
C LEU A 134 8.07 -7.13 -17.44
N ARG A 135 8.02 -8.26 -16.74
CA ARG A 135 7.80 -9.58 -17.35
C ARG A 135 6.47 -9.62 -18.12
N ASP A 136 5.40 -9.11 -17.53
CA ASP A 136 4.07 -9.06 -18.18
C ASP A 136 4.08 -8.09 -19.37
N GLN A 137 4.68 -6.89 -19.22
CA GLN A 137 4.79 -5.92 -20.32
C GLN A 137 5.62 -6.47 -21.49
N LEU A 138 6.75 -7.12 -21.21
CA LEU A 138 7.58 -7.75 -22.24
C LEU A 138 6.82 -8.86 -22.96
N GLY A 139 6.07 -9.69 -22.25
CA GLY A 139 5.20 -10.71 -22.86
C GLY A 139 4.20 -10.11 -23.85
N ARG A 140 3.58 -8.98 -23.50
CA ARG A 140 2.65 -8.26 -24.38
C ARG A 140 3.32 -7.62 -25.60
N LEU A 141 4.57 -7.20 -25.48
CA LEU A 141 5.33 -6.60 -26.59
C LEU A 141 5.84 -7.64 -27.57
N VAL A 142 6.25 -8.83 -27.08
CA VAL A 142 6.78 -9.91 -27.92
C VAL A 142 5.68 -10.69 -28.64
N THR A 143 4.45 -10.67 -28.11
CA THR A 143 3.29 -11.36 -28.71
C THR A 143 2.48 -10.46 -29.66
N GLN A 144 2.89 -9.19 -29.83
CA GLN A 144 2.39 -8.30 -30.89
C GLN A 144 3.10 -8.58 -32.21
#